data_AF-A0A3G1A4D6-F1
#
_entry.id   AF-A0A3G1A4D6-F1
#
_cell.length_a   1.000
_cell.length_b   1.000
_cell.length_c   1.000
_cell.angle_alpha   90.00
_cell.angle_beta   90.00
_cell.angle_gamma   90.00
#
_symmetry.space_group_name_H-M   'P 1'
#
loop_
_entity.id
_entity.type
_entity.pdbx_description
1 polymer ?
#
loop_
_entity_poly.entity_id
_entity_poly.type
_entity_poly.pdbx_seq_one_letter_code
_entity_poly.pdbx_strand_id
1 'polypeptide(L)'
;MRIPNYAVIVGIIVSIFLLVVIPYNVIQAVSNKTLDTLFGAIIVLVSMGAGGTLAFFSIAFGFTEPFVSTGDVDRKRRELREMEEKMRIYRARQRAMLEELDEIKRLLEEIRDLLKEGMAV
;
A
#
# COMPACT_ATOMS: atom_id res chain seq x y z
N MET A 1 -5.23 -10.69 1.19
CA MET A 1 -6.51 -10.30 1.82
C MET A 1 -6.26 -8.97 2.50
N ARG A 2 -6.88 -7.85 2.07
CA ARG A 2 -6.65 -6.55 2.70
C ARG A 2 -7.36 -6.53 4.05
N ILE A 3 -6.62 -6.39 5.14
CA ILE A 3 -7.20 -6.26 6.47
C ILE A 3 -7.57 -4.78 6.63
N PRO A 4 -8.85 -4.46 6.89
CA PRO A 4 -9.23 -3.06 6.98
C PRO A 4 -8.64 -2.42 8.24
N ASN A 5 -8.20 -1.16 8.14
CA ASN A 5 -7.49 -0.44 9.22
C ASN A 5 -8.24 -0.43 10.57
N TYR A 6 -9.58 -0.43 10.55
CA TYR A 6 -10.37 -0.51 11.79
C TYR A 6 -10.19 -1.84 12.53
N ALA A 7 -9.95 -2.95 11.82
CA ALA A 7 -9.77 -4.26 12.44
C ALA A 7 -8.46 -4.33 13.24
N VAL A 8 -7.41 -3.64 12.76
CA VAL A 8 -6.13 -3.52 13.49
C VAL A 8 -6.31 -2.71 14.77
N ILE A 9 -6.99 -1.56 14.69
CA ILE A 9 -7.26 -0.69 15.85
C ILE A 9 -8.09 -1.44 16.89
N VAL A 10 -9.15 -2.12 16.46
CA VAL A 10 -9.99 -2.96 17.34
C VAL A 10 -9.16 -4.09 17.96
N GLY A 11 -8.30 -4.76 17.19
CA GLY A 11 -7.41 -5.80 17.70
C GLY A 11 -6.46 -5.30 18.79
N ILE A 12 -5.87 -4.11 18.62
CA ILE A 12 -5.02 -3.48 19.63
C ILE A 12 -5.82 -3.14 20.89
N ILE A 13 -7.01 -2.54 20.76
CA ILE A 13 -7.85 -2.20 21.92
C ILE A 13 -8.25 -3.46 22.70
N VAL A 14 -8.69 -4.51 22.00
CA VAL A 14 -9.08 -5.78 22.63
C VAL A 14 -7.90 -6.44 23.32
N SER A 15 -6.71 -6.44 22.70
CA SER A 15 -5.51 -7.01 23.32
C SER A 15 -5.08 -6.27 24.58
N ILE A 16 -5.18 -4.93 24.62
CA ILE A 16 -4.94 -4.14 25.85
C ILE A 16 -5.92 -4.53 26.95
N PHE A 17 -7.20 -4.71 26.60
CA PHE A 17 -8.22 -5.15 27.56
C PHE A 17 -7.87 -6.52 28.17
N LEU A 18 -7.47 -7.47 27.34
CA LEU A 18 -7.09 -8.82 27.78
C LEU A 18 -5.77 -8.84 28.56
N LEU A 19 -4.80 -7.99 28.22
CA LEU A 19 -3.48 -8.00 28.86
C LEU A 19 -3.41 -7.18 30.15
N VAL A 20 -4.25 -6.15 30.29
CA VAL A 20 -4.15 -5.18 31.38
C VAL A 20 -5.41 -5.17 32.23
N VAL A 21 -6.57 -4.96 31.60
CA VAL A 21 -7.83 -4.73 32.33
C VAL A 21 -8.30 -6.01 33.02
N ILE A 22 -8.29 -7.14 32.32
CA ILE A 22 -8.71 -8.42 32.92
C ILE A 22 -7.78 -8.84 34.05
N PRO A 23 -6.43 -8.89 33.88
CA PRO A 23 -5.55 -9.27 34.97
C PRO A 23 -5.66 -8.36 36.18
N TYR A 24 -5.78 -7.04 35.97
CA TYR A 24 -5.99 -6.08 37.06
C TYR A 24 -7.26 -6.39 37.87
N ASN A 25 -8.39 -6.58 37.20
CA ASN A 25 -9.67 -6.88 37.86
C ASN A 25 -9.65 -8.23 38.57
N VAL A 26 -8.99 -9.24 37.99
CA VAL A 26 -8.86 -10.57 38.62
C VAL A 26 -8.00 -10.50 39.87
N ILE A 27 -6.87 -9.78 39.83
CA ILE A 27 -6.02 -9.56 41.01
C ILE A 27 -6.82 -8.85 42.12
N GLN A 28 -7.62 -7.84 41.76
CA GLN A 28 -8.47 -7.15 42.72
C GLN A 28 -9.54 -8.07 43.34
N ALA A 29 -10.18 -8.92 42.52
CA ALA A 29 -11.19 -9.88 42.98
C ALA A 29 -10.59 -10.96 43.91
N VAL A 30 -9.38 -11.44 43.62
CA VAL A 30 -8.65 -12.35 44.50
C VAL A 30 -8.27 -11.65 45.80
N SER A 31 -7.78 -10.40 45.75
CA SER A 31 -7.44 -9.62 46.94
C SER A 31 -8.64 -9.34 47.83
N ASN A 32 -9.82 -9.14 47.25
CA ASN A 32 -11.08 -8.94 47.97
C ASN A 32 -11.69 -10.26 48.48
N LYS A 33 -11.02 -11.40 48.27
CA LYS A 33 -11.48 -12.75 48.62
C LYS A 33 -12.82 -13.14 47.98
N THR A 34 -13.22 -12.45 46.91
CA THR A 34 -14.44 -12.77 46.15
C THR A 34 -14.20 -13.85 45.09
N LEU A 35 -12.92 -14.11 44.76
CA LEU A 35 -12.51 -15.12 43.80
C LEU A 35 -11.38 -15.97 44.37
N ASP A 36 -11.43 -17.29 44.13
CA ASP A 36 -10.38 -18.21 44.52
C ASP A 36 -9.08 -17.96 43.73
N THR A 37 -7.93 -18.11 44.41
CA THR A 37 -6.61 -17.81 43.85
C THR A 37 -6.25 -18.72 42.68
N LEU A 38 -6.61 -20.01 42.72
CA LEU A 38 -6.32 -20.94 41.62
C LEU A 38 -7.15 -20.57 40.39
N PHE A 39 -8.44 -20.26 40.58
CA PHE A 39 -9.29 -19.79 39.50
C PHE A 39 -8.81 -18.46 38.91
N GLY A 40 -8.41 -17.50 39.75
CA GLY A 40 -7.83 -16.24 39.30
C GLY A 40 -6.58 -16.45 38.45
N ALA A 41 -5.66 -17.31 38.88
CA ALA A 41 -4.43 -17.62 38.15
C ALA A 41 -4.71 -18.21 36.75
N ILE A 42 -5.69 -19.12 36.64
CA ILE A 42 -6.08 -19.70 35.35
C ILE A 42 -6.63 -18.62 34.41
N ILE A 43 -7.51 -17.75 34.90
CA ILE A 43 -8.10 -16.67 34.10
C ILE A 43 -7.01 -15.72 33.59
N VAL A 44 -6.06 -15.33 34.45
CA VAL A 44 -4.94 -14.47 34.06
C VAL A 44 -4.09 -15.12 32.98
N LEU A 45 -3.72 -16.40 33.13
CA LEU A 45 -2.92 -17.11 32.14
C LEU A 45 -3.60 -17.19 30.77
N VAL A 46 -4.89 -17.53 30.75
CA VAL A 46 -5.67 -17.60 29.50
C VAL A 46 -5.78 -16.21 28.86
N SER A 47 -6.06 -15.19 29.67
CA SER A 47 -6.17 -13.80 29.20
C SER A 47 -4.85 -13.29 28.63
N MET A 48 -3.73 -13.59 29.28
CA MET A 48 -2.41 -13.23 28.79
C MET A 48 -2.05 -13.95 27.49
N GLY A 49 -2.36 -15.24 27.38
CA GLY A 49 -2.15 -16.01 26.15
C GLY A 49 -2.98 -15.48 24.97
N ALA A 50 -4.28 -15.26 25.17
CA ALA A 50 -5.19 -14.73 24.15
C ALA A 50 -4.84 -13.28 23.78
N GLY A 51 -4.59 -12.42 24.78
CA GLY A 51 -4.20 -11.04 24.57
C GLY A 51 -2.86 -10.90 23.86
N GLY A 52 -1.87 -11.72 24.24
CA GLY A 52 -0.54 -11.71 23.62
C GLY A 52 -0.55 -12.18 22.17
N THR A 53 -1.30 -13.23 21.86
CA THR A 53 -1.46 -13.71 20.47
C THR A 53 -2.19 -12.69 19.60
N LEU A 54 -3.26 -12.07 20.10
CA LEU A 54 -3.97 -10.99 19.39
C LEU A 54 -3.08 -9.75 19.19
N ALA A 55 -2.32 -9.34 20.21
CA ALA A 55 -1.38 -8.23 20.10
C ALA A 55 -0.31 -8.52 19.04
N PHE A 56 0.28 -9.71 19.07
CA PHE A 56 1.29 -10.13 18.10
C PHE A 56 0.76 -10.03 16.67
N PHE A 57 -0.42 -10.60 16.40
CA PHE A 57 -0.98 -10.56 15.05
C PHE A 57 -1.46 -9.16 14.64
N SER A 58 -2.01 -8.39 15.56
CA SER A 58 -2.41 -7.00 15.29
C SER A 58 -1.21 -6.13 14.96
N ILE A 59 -0.05 -6.37 15.56
CA ILE A 59 1.19 -5.65 15.24
C ILE A 59 1.81 -6.21 13.96
N ALA A 60 2.05 -7.52 13.88
CA ALA A 60 2.74 -8.15 12.76
C ALA A 60 2.02 -7.93 11.42
N PHE A 61 0.69 -7.99 11.40
CA PHE A 61 -0.11 -7.74 10.19
C PHE A 61 -0.71 -6.34 10.12
N GLY A 62 -0.83 -5.63 11.24
CA GLY A 62 -1.30 -4.24 11.24
C GLY A 62 -0.22 -3.26 10.83
N PHE A 63 1.07 -3.57 11.03
CA PHE A 63 2.19 -2.73 10.59
C PHE A 63 2.63 -2.98 9.14
N THR A 64 2.09 -3.98 8.45
CA THR A 64 2.38 -4.17 7.02
C THR A 64 1.67 -3.16 6.10
N GLU A 65 0.66 -2.41 6.56
CA GLU A 65 -0.06 -1.41 5.73
C GLU A 65 -0.48 -0.08 6.42
N PRO A 66 -0.14 0.30 7.68
CA PRO A 66 -0.89 1.33 8.39
C PRO A 66 -0.50 2.76 8.01
N PHE A 67 0.55 2.96 7.22
CA PHE A 67 1.00 4.29 6.81
C PHE A 67 0.48 4.74 5.44
N VAL A 68 -0.54 4.10 4.87
CA VAL A 68 -1.33 4.76 3.80
C VAL A 68 -2.25 5.77 4.46
N SER A 69 -1.64 6.85 4.96
CA SER A 69 -2.33 8.09 5.30
C SER A 69 -3.21 8.49 4.13
N THR A 70 -4.36 9.08 4.39
CA THR A 70 -5.26 9.62 3.36
C THR A 70 -4.52 10.52 2.35
N GLY A 71 -3.37 11.10 2.75
CA GLY A 71 -2.45 11.83 1.86
C GLY A 71 -1.75 10.99 0.78
N ASP A 72 -1.53 9.69 0.97
CA ASP A 72 -0.91 8.82 -0.04
C ASP A 72 -1.88 8.43 -1.16
N VAL A 73 -3.18 8.39 -0.88
CA VAL A 73 -4.19 8.20 -1.94
C VAL A 73 -4.21 9.43 -2.84
N ASP A 74 -4.16 10.63 -2.27
CA ASP A 74 -4.07 11.88 -3.05
C ASP A 74 -2.72 12.03 -3.75
N ARG A 75 -1.62 11.63 -3.11
CA ARG A 75 -0.28 11.61 -3.73
C ARG A 75 -0.22 10.66 -4.91
N LYS A 76 -0.69 9.42 -4.75
CA LYS A 76 -0.74 8.43 -5.82
C LYS A 76 -1.67 8.86 -6.95
N ARG A 77 -2.77 9.56 -6.62
CA ARG A 77 -3.68 10.14 -7.61
C ARG A 77 -3.10 11.34 -8.34
N ARG A 78 -2.23 12.14 -7.69
CA ARG A 78 -1.44 13.20 -8.34
C ARG A 78 -0.35 12.61 -9.24
N GLU A 79 0.40 11.64 -8.74
CA GLU A 79 1.45 10.94 -9.52
C GLU A 79 0.87 10.28 -10.78
N LEU A 80 -0.31 9.65 -10.68
CA LEU A 80 -1.00 9.10 -11.85
C LEU A 80 -1.39 10.17 -12.89
N ARG A 81 -1.87 11.35 -12.44
CA ARG A 81 -2.21 12.46 -13.36
C ARG A 81 -0.98 13.03 -14.04
N GLU A 82 0.11 13.23 -13.30
CA GLU A 82 1.37 13.71 -13.86
C GLU A 82 1.95 12.72 -14.88
N MET A 83 1.82 11.43 -14.61
CA MET A 83 2.27 10.37 -15.50
C MET A 83 1.41 10.28 -16.77
N GLU A 84 0.08 10.44 -16.65
CA GLU A 84 -0.82 10.56 -17.81
C GLU A 84 -0.50 11.78 -18.69
N GLU A 85 -0.20 12.91 -18.07
CA GLU A 85 0.15 14.15 -18.78
C GLU A 85 1.49 14.01 -19.53
N LYS A 86 2.51 13.45 -18.88
CA LYS A 86 3.79 13.11 -19.52
C LYS A 86 3.60 12.15 -20.69
N MET A 87 2.77 11.12 -20.55
CA MET A 87 2.47 10.17 -21.62
C MET A 87 1.74 10.84 -22.79
N ARG A 88 0.85 11.79 -22.53
CA ARG A 88 0.18 12.56 -23.58
C ARG A 88 1.18 13.39 -24.39
N ILE A 89 2.09 14.09 -23.71
CA ILE A 89 3.16 14.88 -24.35
C ILE A 89 4.09 13.98 -25.17
N TYR A 90 4.50 12.84 -24.62
CA TYR A 90 5.35 11.87 -25.32
C TYR A 90 4.69 11.35 -26.60
N ARG A 91 3.40 11.00 -26.55
CA ARG A 91 2.65 10.55 -27.73
C ARG A 91 2.53 11.65 -28.79
N ALA A 92 2.31 12.89 -28.38
CA ALA A 92 2.28 14.02 -29.31
C ALA A 92 3.64 14.20 -30.00
N ARG A 93 4.74 14.14 -29.24
CA ARG A 93 6.10 14.23 -29.76
C ARG A 93 6.44 13.08 -30.72
N GLN A 94 6.02 11.86 -30.41
CA GLN A 94 6.22 10.71 -31.31
C GLN A 94 5.51 10.89 -32.65
N ARG A 95 4.31 11.48 -32.66
CA ARG A 95 3.58 11.76 -33.92
C ARG A 95 4.31 12.79 -34.78
N ALA A 96 4.78 13.88 -34.16
CA ALA A 96 5.57 14.89 -34.89
C ALA A 96 6.87 14.30 -35.46
N MET A 97 7.56 13.44 -34.71
CA MET A 97 8.77 12.77 -35.19
C MET A 97 8.50 11.81 -36.36
N LEU A 98 7.35 11.13 -36.37
CA LEU A 98 6.97 10.28 -37.51
C LEU A 98 6.71 11.11 -38.77
N GLU A 99 6.11 12.29 -38.62
CA GLU A 99 5.87 13.21 -39.73
C GLU A 99 7.20 13.74 -40.31
N GLU A 100 8.16 14.09 -39.45
CA GLU A 100 9.53 14.46 -39.87
C GLU A 100 10.23 13.31 -40.61
N LEU A 101 10.04 12.06 -40.17
CA LEU A 101 10.62 10.88 -40.84
C LEU A 101 10.00 10.62 -42.22
N ASP A 102 8.70 10.86 -42.38
CA ASP A 102 8.03 10.76 -43.68
C ASP A 102 8.54 11.84 -44.65
N GLU A 103 8.80 13.05 -44.16
CA GLU A 103 9.40 14.12 -44.96
C GLU A 103 10.83 13.78 -45.39
N ILE A 104 11.66 13.27 -44.47
CA ILE A 104 13.02 12.79 -44.79
C ILE A 104 12.96 11.67 -45.84
N LYS A 105 12.04 10.71 -45.70
CA LYS A 105 11.88 9.63 -46.68
C LYS A 105 11.56 10.19 -48.07
N ARG A 106 10.66 11.17 -48.15
CA ARG A 106 10.28 11.80 -49.42
C ARG A 106 11.45 12.52 -50.08
N LEU A 107 12.25 13.26 -49.30
CA LEU A 107 13.48 13.90 -49.80
C LEU A 107 14.49 12.88 -50.33
N LEU A 108 14.66 11.74 -49.65
CA LEU A 108 15.53 10.66 -50.12
C LEU A 108 15.03 10.02 -51.42
N GLU A 109 13.72 9.89 -51.59
CA GLU A 109 13.11 9.42 -52.85
C GLU A 109 13.35 10.41 -53.99
N GLU A 110 13.19 11.71 -53.76
CA GLU A 110 13.49 12.76 -54.75
C GLU A 110 14.97 12.75 -55.15
N ILE A 111 15.89 12.65 -54.17
CA ILE A 111 17.33 12.54 -54.45
C ILE A 111 17.63 11.28 -55.27
N ARG A 112 17.05 10.14 -54.92
CA ARG A 112 17.22 8.88 -55.65
C ARG A 112 16.75 9.00 -57.09
N ASP A 113 15.60 9.64 -57.29
CA ASP A 113 14.99 9.75 -58.61
C ASP A 113 15.78 10.73 -59.50
N LEU A 114 16.27 11.84 -58.94
CA LEU A 114 17.23 12.74 -59.61
C LEU A 114 18.54 12.04 -59.98
N LEU A 115 19.09 11.20 -59.10
CA LEU A 115 20.29 10.42 -59.39
C LEU A 115 20.05 9.39 -60.50
N LYS A 116 18.87 8.76 -60.55
CA LYS A 116 18.50 7.84 -61.64
C LYS A 116 18.36 8.57 -62.98
N GLU A 117 17.76 9.75 -63.00
CA GLU A 117 17.68 10.58 -64.21
C GLU A 117 19.06 11.03 -64.69
N GLY A 118 19.93 11.46 -63.77
CA GLY A 118 21.30 11.86 -64.08
C GLY A 118 22.22 10.72 -64.54
N MET A 119 21.94 9.48 -64.15
CA MET A 119 22.66 8.28 -64.61
C MET A 119 22.06 7.64 -65.88
N ALA A 120 20.92 8.11 -66.36
CA ALA A 120 20.30 7.62 -67.60
C ALA A 120 20.87 8.29 -68.88
N VAL A 121 22.06 8.89 -68.78
CA VAL A 121 22.87 9.44 -69.88
C VAL A 121 24.11 8.58 -70.09
#